data_AF-A0A4Q3VJW4-F1
#
_entry.id   AF-A0A4Q3VJW4-F1
#
_cell.length_a   1.000
_cell.length_b   1.000
_cell.length_c   1.000
_cell.angle_alpha   90.00
_cell.angle_beta   90.00
_cell.angle_gamma   90.00
#
_symmetry.space_group_name_H-M   'P 1'
#
loop_
_entity.id
_entity.type
_entity.pdbx_description
1 polymer ?
#
loop_
_entity_poly.entity_id
_entity_poly.type
_entity_poly.pdbx_seq_one_letter_code
_entity_poly.pdbx_strand_id
1 'polypeptide(L)'
;MVHLKAELFRDLETVEGLHRALQNAIELEHATLPVYLYTHYSLDPIKNRRIRSLIMSVAMEEMLHFGLACNLLNAVGGAPRIDHPGFVPTFPGPLPGAVQDGLVARLAPFSKELVRDVFMEIEEPETPMSFPVVELSGVPPP
;
A
#
# COMPACT_ATOMS: atom_id res chain seq x y z
N MET A 1 6.59 -4.18 1.71
CA MET A 1 5.49 -5.01 1.16
C MET A 1 4.64 -5.40 2.34
N VAL A 2 3.37 -5.00 2.33
CA VAL A 2 2.44 -5.13 3.46
C VAL A 2 2.53 -6.51 4.13
N HIS A 3 2.72 -6.54 5.44
CA HIS A 3 2.63 -7.78 6.20
C HIS A 3 1.20 -8.33 6.18
N LEU A 4 1.03 -9.52 5.62
CA LEU A 4 -0.26 -10.17 5.35
C LEU A 4 -0.63 -11.20 6.43
N LYS A 5 -1.91 -11.22 6.84
CA LYS A 5 -2.40 -12.20 7.82
C LYS A 5 -2.22 -13.60 7.27
N ALA A 6 -1.62 -14.51 8.04
CA ALA A 6 -1.40 -15.90 7.65
C ALA A 6 -2.71 -16.59 7.19
N GLU A 7 -3.82 -16.17 7.76
CA GLU A 7 -5.18 -16.58 7.42
C GLU A 7 -5.58 -16.35 5.95
N LEU A 8 -4.99 -15.35 5.29
CA LEU A 8 -5.23 -15.03 3.88
C LEU A 8 -4.66 -16.10 2.94
N PHE A 9 -3.65 -16.84 3.41
CA PHE A 9 -2.99 -17.91 2.68
C PHE A 9 -3.53 -19.30 3.06
N ARG A 10 -4.66 -19.37 3.77
CA ARG A 10 -5.32 -20.65 4.05
C ARG A 10 -5.85 -21.28 2.77
N ASP A 11 -5.62 -22.59 2.66
CA ASP A 11 -6.09 -23.45 1.59
C ASP A 11 -5.58 -23.05 0.19
N LEU A 12 -4.39 -22.44 0.09
CA LEU A 12 -3.79 -22.03 -1.21
C LEU A 12 -3.59 -23.21 -2.18
N GLU A 13 -3.55 -24.44 -1.67
CA GLU A 13 -3.51 -25.66 -2.47
C GLU A 13 -4.83 -25.97 -3.20
N THR A 14 -5.90 -25.23 -2.90
CA THR A 14 -7.22 -25.33 -3.56
C THR A 14 -7.44 -24.18 -4.51
N VAL A 15 -8.25 -24.39 -5.56
CA VAL A 15 -8.60 -23.34 -6.53
C VAL A 15 -9.35 -22.21 -5.83
N GLU A 16 -10.28 -22.54 -4.94
CA GLU A 16 -11.09 -21.59 -4.20
C GLU A 16 -10.24 -20.76 -3.23
N GLY A 17 -9.29 -21.39 -2.54
CA GLY A 17 -8.35 -20.70 -1.65
C GLY A 17 -7.42 -19.76 -2.42
N LEU A 18 -6.90 -20.18 -3.57
CA LEU A 18 -6.10 -19.33 -4.45
C LEU A 18 -6.91 -18.13 -4.97
N HIS A 19 -8.15 -18.35 -5.44
CA HIS A 19 -9.02 -17.27 -5.91
C HIS A 19 -9.30 -16.24 -4.81
N ARG A 20 -9.56 -16.72 -3.58
CA ARG A 20 -9.76 -15.87 -2.41
C ARG A 20 -8.51 -15.06 -2.08
N ALA A 21 -7.33 -15.67 -2.09
CA ALA A 21 -6.07 -14.98 -1.82
C ALA A 21 -5.77 -13.88 -2.85
N LEU A 22 -6.01 -14.17 -4.14
CA LEU A 22 -5.83 -13.18 -5.21
C LEU A 22 -6.84 -12.03 -5.13
N GLN A 23 -8.09 -12.31 -4.78
CA GLN A 23 -9.09 -11.27 -4.54
C GLN A 23 -8.72 -10.39 -3.33
N ASN A 24 -8.18 -10.97 -2.26
CA ASN A 24 -7.67 -10.20 -1.13
C ASN A 24 -6.49 -9.30 -1.52
N ALA A 25 -5.56 -9.81 -2.35
CA ALA A 25 -4.46 -9.01 -2.89
C ALA A 25 -4.98 -7.83 -3.72
N ILE A 26 -5.94 -8.08 -4.62
CA ILE A 26 -6.62 -7.04 -5.41
C ILE A 26 -7.20 -5.93 -4.52
N GLU A 27 -7.92 -6.30 -3.45
CA GLU A 27 -8.54 -5.35 -2.53
C GLU A 27 -7.50 -4.55 -1.74
N LEU A 28 -6.39 -5.18 -1.33
CA LEU A 28 -5.31 -4.52 -0.62
C LEU A 28 -4.58 -3.50 -1.50
N GLU A 29 -4.12 -3.89 -2.70
CA GLU A 29 -3.42 -3.00 -3.63
C GLU A 29 -4.32 -1.81 -4.03
N HIS A 30 -5.62 -2.05 -4.22
CA HIS A 30 -6.56 -0.96 -4.46
C HIS A 30 -6.73 -0.04 -3.24
N ALA A 31 -6.71 -0.58 -2.02
CA ALA A 31 -6.91 0.18 -0.80
C ALA A 31 -5.79 1.21 -0.52
N THR A 32 -4.58 0.98 -1.04
CA THR A 32 -3.45 1.92 -0.89
C THR A 32 -3.55 3.10 -1.86
N LEU A 33 -4.19 2.93 -3.03
CA LEU A 33 -4.28 3.96 -4.08
C LEU A 33 -4.89 5.29 -3.60
N PRO A 34 -6.07 5.32 -2.92
CA PRO A 34 -6.63 6.57 -2.43
C PRO A 34 -5.71 7.30 -1.45
N VAL A 35 -4.96 6.57 -0.62
CA VAL A 35 -4.04 7.13 0.39
C VAL A 35 -2.89 7.87 -0.29
N TYR A 36 -2.23 7.22 -1.26
CA TYR A 36 -1.13 7.82 -2.01
C TYR A 36 -1.59 8.95 -2.92
N LEU A 37 -2.70 8.77 -3.64
CA LEU A 37 -3.22 9.78 -4.56
C LEU A 37 -3.73 11.02 -3.84
N TYR A 38 -4.45 10.88 -2.72
CA TYR A 38 -4.89 12.02 -1.93
C TYR A 38 -3.68 12.86 -1.48
N THR A 39 -2.65 12.17 -0.97
CA THR A 39 -1.41 12.82 -0.54
C THR A 39 -0.70 13.52 -1.70
N HIS A 40 -0.59 12.86 -2.86
CA HIS A 40 -0.02 13.45 -4.07
C HIS A 40 -0.75 14.73 -4.47
N TYR A 41 -2.08 14.72 -4.49
CA TYR A 41 -2.88 15.87 -4.92
C TYR A 41 -2.89 17.02 -3.90
N SER A 42 -2.56 16.76 -2.63
CA SER A 42 -2.42 17.81 -1.60
C SER A 42 -1.18 18.70 -1.76
N LEU A 43 -0.17 18.25 -2.50
CA LEU A 43 1.12 18.94 -2.64
C LEU A 43 1.08 20.05 -3.70
N ASP A 44 1.90 21.09 -3.56
CA ASP A 44 2.04 22.12 -4.61
C ASP A 44 2.81 21.56 -5.83
N PRO A 45 2.28 21.65 -7.06
CA PRO A 45 2.89 21.06 -8.25
C PRO A 45 4.24 21.71 -8.65
N ILE A 46 4.47 22.96 -8.25
CA ILE A 46 5.70 23.69 -8.56
C ILE A 46 6.72 23.50 -7.45
N LYS A 47 6.31 23.75 -6.19
CA LYS A 47 7.22 23.76 -5.03
C LYS A 47 7.63 22.36 -4.59
N ASN A 48 6.76 21.36 -4.78
CA ASN A 48 6.98 20.00 -4.26
C ASN A 48 7.17 18.95 -5.36
N ARG A 49 7.66 19.35 -6.54
CA ARG A 49 7.81 18.48 -7.72
C ARG A 49 8.46 17.13 -7.42
N ARG A 50 9.57 17.12 -6.66
CA ARG A 50 10.29 15.87 -6.34
C ARG A 50 9.48 14.93 -5.45
N ILE A 51 8.86 15.46 -4.40
CA ILE A 51 8.01 14.68 -3.48
C ILE A 51 6.80 14.12 -4.24
N ARG A 52 6.16 14.95 -5.06
CA ARG A 52 5.03 14.53 -5.91
C ARG A 52 5.41 13.39 -6.85
N SER A 53 6.59 13.49 -7.49
CA SER A 53 7.08 12.46 -8.41
C SER A 53 7.32 11.13 -7.70
N LEU A 54 7.87 11.15 -6.48
CA LEU A 54 8.10 9.93 -5.69
C LEU A 54 6.79 9.28 -5.24
N ILE A 55 5.84 10.08 -4.73
CA ILE A 55 4.54 9.52 -4.32
C ILE A 55 3.76 8.98 -5.52
N MET A 56 3.84 9.65 -6.67
CA MET A 56 3.21 9.16 -7.89
C MET A 56 3.87 7.88 -8.41
N SER A 57 5.19 7.72 -8.26
CA SER A 57 5.84 6.46 -8.67
C SER A 57 5.33 5.29 -7.83
N VAL A 58 5.19 5.47 -6.52
CA VAL A 58 4.57 4.45 -5.65
C VAL A 58 3.15 4.16 -6.11
N ALA A 59 2.29 5.18 -6.29
CA ALA A 59 0.92 4.96 -6.74
C ALA A 59 0.82 4.24 -8.10
N MET A 60 1.76 4.48 -9.03
CA MET A 60 1.80 3.75 -10.30
C MET A 60 2.22 2.29 -10.12
N GLU A 61 3.13 1.99 -9.20
CA GLU A 61 3.52 0.62 -8.84
C GLU A 61 2.33 -0.14 -8.23
N GLU A 62 1.57 0.49 -7.33
CA GLU A 62 0.35 -0.10 -6.76
C GLU A 62 -0.74 -0.35 -7.83
N MET A 63 -0.89 0.54 -8.81
CA MET A 63 -1.79 0.30 -9.95
C MET A 63 -1.34 -0.89 -10.80
N LEU A 64 -0.02 -1.04 -10.98
CA LEU A 64 0.57 -2.19 -11.66
C LEU A 64 0.30 -3.48 -10.87
N HIS A 65 0.52 -3.49 -9.55
CA HIS A 65 0.27 -4.64 -8.70
C HIS A 65 -1.22 -5.05 -8.71
N PHE A 66 -2.13 -4.08 -8.56
CA PHE A 66 -3.57 -4.30 -8.68
C PHE A 66 -3.93 -4.94 -10.04
N GLY A 67 -3.39 -4.42 -11.14
CA GLY A 67 -3.59 -4.98 -12.47
C GLY A 67 -3.01 -6.38 -12.64
N LEU A 68 -1.82 -6.65 -12.11
CA LEU A 68 -1.19 -7.97 -12.13
C LEU A 68 -1.98 -9.01 -11.33
N ALA A 69 -2.48 -8.65 -10.15
CA ALA A 69 -3.32 -9.52 -9.34
C ALA A 69 -4.65 -9.84 -10.05
N CYS A 70 -5.27 -8.85 -10.72
CA CYS A 70 -6.44 -9.07 -11.57
C CYS A 70 -6.14 -10.02 -12.73
N ASN A 71 -5.02 -9.83 -13.43
CA ASN A 71 -4.61 -10.69 -14.53
C ASN A 71 -4.35 -12.13 -14.07
N LEU A 72 -3.71 -12.30 -12.91
CA LEU A 72 -3.43 -13.61 -12.35
C LEU A 72 -4.72 -14.33 -11.96
N LEU A 73 -5.68 -13.64 -11.32
CA LEU A 73 -6.99 -14.21 -10.98
C LEU A 73 -7.75 -14.68 -12.23
N ASN A 74 -7.78 -13.86 -13.28
CA ASN A 74 -8.36 -14.25 -14.57
C ASN A 74 -7.66 -15.48 -15.18
N ALA A 75 -6.32 -15.52 -15.13
CA ALA A 75 -5.54 -16.61 -15.72
C ALA A 75 -5.79 -17.97 -15.07
N VAL A 76 -6.10 -17.99 -13.76
CA VAL A 76 -6.45 -19.22 -13.01
C VAL A 76 -7.95 -19.53 -13.00
N GLY A 77 -8.72 -18.90 -13.90
CA GLY A 77 -10.15 -19.17 -14.10
C GLY A 77 -11.10 -18.47 -13.13
N GLY A 78 -10.62 -17.52 -12.34
CA GLY A 78 -11.46 -16.65 -11.51
C GLY A 78 -11.89 -15.37 -12.24
N ALA A 79 -12.63 -14.52 -11.54
CA ALA A 79 -13.04 -13.20 -12.05
C ALA A 79 -12.85 -12.14 -10.96
N PRO A 80 -12.01 -11.10 -11.18
CA PRO A 80 -11.88 -9.98 -10.26
C PRO A 80 -13.21 -9.28 -9.98
N ARG A 81 -13.53 -9.09 -8.70
CA ARG A 81 -14.71 -8.34 -8.26
C ARG A 81 -14.27 -6.96 -7.81
N ILE A 82 -14.46 -5.96 -8.66
CA ILE A 82 -14.00 -4.57 -8.44
C ILE A 82 -15.12 -3.53 -8.52
N ASP A 83 -16.31 -3.95 -8.98
CA ASP A 83 -17.44 -3.10 -9.34
C ASP A 83 -18.62 -3.24 -8.37
N HIS A 84 -18.33 -3.37 -7.07
CA HIS A 84 -19.35 -3.42 -6.03
C HIS A 84 -19.18 -2.32 -4.97
N PRO A 85 -20.26 -1.90 -4.28
CA PRO A 85 -20.20 -0.80 -3.31
C PRO A 85 -19.17 -0.98 -2.19
N GLY A 86 -18.86 -2.22 -1.81
CA GLY A 86 -17.88 -2.53 -0.75
C GLY A 86 -16.42 -2.55 -1.20
N PHE A 87 -16.12 -2.25 -2.47
CA PHE A 87 -14.75 -2.39 -3.02
C PHE A 87 -13.85 -1.24 -2.59
N VAL A 88 -14.42 -0.04 -2.51
CA VAL A 88 -13.71 1.14 -2.02
C VAL A 88 -13.71 1.10 -0.50
N PRO A 89 -12.54 1.05 0.16
CA PRO A 89 -12.47 1.04 1.62
C PRO A 89 -13.02 2.33 2.24
N THR A 90 -13.46 2.25 3.49
CA THR A 90 -13.79 3.42 4.29
C THR A 90 -12.53 3.95 4.98
N PHE A 91 -12.30 5.25 4.90
CA PHE A 91 -11.19 5.92 5.57
C PHE A 91 -11.72 6.91 6.63
N PRO A 92 -11.04 7.05 7.79
CA PRO A 92 -9.91 6.24 8.23
C PRO A 92 -10.33 4.81 8.62
N GLY A 93 -9.48 3.82 8.34
CA GLY A 93 -9.79 2.42 8.60
C GLY A 93 -8.59 1.48 8.40
N PRO A 94 -8.73 0.20 8.78
CA PRO A 94 -7.68 -0.80 8.52
C PRO A 94 -7.57 -1.10 7.03
N LEU A 95 -6.41 -1.59 6.59
CA LEU A 95 -6.25 -2.14 5.25
C LEU A 95 -6.79 -3.58 5.17
N PRO A 96 -7.44 -3.97 4.06
CA PRO A 96 -7.90 -5.34 3.85
C PRO A 96 -6.74 -6.34 4.02
N GLY A 97 -6.88 -7.29 4.95
CA GLY A 97 -5.90 -8.37 5.12
C GLY A 97 -4.57 -8.03 5.81
N ALA A 98 -4.32 -6.77 6.19
CA ALA A 98 -3.09 -6.36 6.87
C ALA A 98 -2.99 -6.92 8.30
N VAL A 99 -1.80 -7.40 8.71
CA VAL A 99 -1.51 -7.97 10.06
C VAL A 99 -1.49 -6.92 11.14
N GLN A 100 -1.03 -5.71 10.84
CA GLN A 100 -0.83 -4.69 11.85
C GLN A 100 -2.20 -4.23 12.39
N ASP A 101 -2.63 -4.83 13.50
CA ASP A 101 -3.90 -4.55 14.19
C ASP A 101 -4.01 -3.08 14.69
N GLY A 102 -3.00 -2.24 14.45
CA GLY A 102 -3.00 -0.80 14.72
C GLY A 102 -2.85 0.13 13.52
N LEU A 103 -2.55 -0.38 12.31
CA LEU A 103 -2.38 0.50 11.14
C LEU A 103 -3.74 1.00 10.66
N VAL A 104 -3.96 2.31 10.82
CA VAL A 104 -5.16 2.99 10.34
C VAL A 104 -4.78 3.83 9.13
N ALA A 105 -5.08 3.31 7.93
CA ALA A 105 -4.98 4.06 6.70
C ALA A 105 -5.95 5.23 6.73
N ARG A 106 -5.50 6.39 6.25
CA ARG A 106 -6.28 7.64 6.28
C ARG A 106 -5.94 8.52 5.09
N LEU A 107 -6.92 9.31 4.67
CA LEU A 107 -6.74 10.35 3.66
C LEU A 107 -6.30 11.63 4.37
N ALA A 108 -5.07 12.06 4.14
CA ALA A 108 -4.52 13.26 4.76
C ALA A 108 -3.56 13.99 3.81
N PRO A 109 -3.44 15.32 3.93
CA PRO A 109 -2.41 16.05 3.20
C PRO A 109 -1.00 15.57 3.55
N PHE A 110 -0.04 15.81 2.66
CA PHE A 110 1.34 15.40 2.89
C PHE A 110 1.91 15.99 4.18
N SER A 111 2.43 15.12 5.02
CA SER A 111 3.29 15.46 6.14
C SER A 111 4.34 14.37 6.33
N LYS A 112 5.45 14.68 7.03
CA LYS A 112 6.47 13.66 7.31
C LYS A 112 5.94 12.59 8.26
N GLU A 113 5.05 12.98 9.16
CA GLU A 113 4.35 12.11 10.10
C GLU A 113 3.45 11.14 9.35
N LEU A 114 2.72 11.59 8.31
CA LEU A 114 1.93 10.69 7.47
C LEU A 114 2.81 9.66 6.74
N VAL A 115 3.94 10.09 6.20
CA VAL A 115 4.88 9.18 5.53
C VAL A 115 5.42 8.14 6.52
N ARG A 116 5.88 8.59 7.70
CA ARG A 116 6.46 7.69 8.72
C ARG A 116 5.43 6.75 9.31
N ASP A 117 4.27 7.26 9.73
CA ASP A 117 3.31 6.52 10.55
C ASP A 117 2.29 5.73 9.71
N VAL A 118 2.26 5.94 8.38
CA VAL A 118 1.34 5.24 7.48
C VAL A 118 2.09 4.64 6.30
N PHE A 119 2.80 5.43 5.49
CA PHE A 119 3.37 4.89 4.23
C PHE A 119 4.47 3.87 4.50
N MET A 120 5.38 4.18 5.43
CA MET A 120 6.47 3.26 5.78
C MET A 120 5.96 2.00 6.47
N GLU A 121 4.86 2.08 7.21
CA GLU A 121 4.20 0.91 7.82
C GLU A 121 3.50 0.04 6.77
N ILE A 122 2.83 0.65 5.78
CA ILE A 122 2.27 -0.08 4.62
C ILE A 122 3.40 -0.83 3.89
N GLU A 123 4.53 -0.16 3.65
CA GLU A 123 5.62 -0.70 2.84
C GLU A 123 6.68 -1.47 3.63
N GLU A 124 6.45 -1.72 4.92
CA GLU A 124 7.45 -2.37 5.78
C GLU A 124 7.94 -3.69 5.15
N PRO A 125 9.27 -3.92 5.03
CA PRO A 125 9.78 -5.17 4.48
C PRO A 125 9.57 -6.34 5.43
N GLU A 126 9.24 -7.52 4.90
CA GLU A 126 9.09 -8.73 5.72
C GLU A 126 10.34 -9.09 6.54
N THR A 127 11.51 -8.76 5.98
CA THR A 127 12.80 -8.86 6.66
C THR A 127 13.38 -7.45 6.82
N PRO A 128 13.52 -6.92 8.06
CA PRO A 128 13.98 -5.57 8.29
C PRO A 128 15.36 -5.32 7.66
N MET A 129 15.47 -4.21 6.91
CA MET A 129 16.74 -3.79 6.34
C MET A 129 17.59 -3.07 7.41
N SER A 130 18.86 -3.47 7.53
CA SER A 130 19.84 -2.76 8.36
C SER A 130 20.41 -1.59 7.58
N PHE A 131 20.02 -0.37 7.95
CA PHE A 131 20.59 0.85 7.39
C PHE A 131 21.75 1.33 8.27
N PRO A 132 22.98 1.49 7.74
CA PRO A 132 24.05 2.10 8.50
C PRO A 132 23.68 3.55 8.78
N VAL A 133 23.54 3.91 10.06
CA VAL A 133 23.39 5.30 10.48
C VAL A 133 24.74 5.97 10.31
N VAL A 134 24.89 6.73 9.22
CA VAL A 134 26.03 7.63 9.07
C VAL A 134 25.74 8.83 9.97
N GLU A 135 26.48 8.97 11.07
CA GLU A 135 26.50 10.23 11.81
C GLU A 135 26.89 11.34 10.84
N LEU A 136 25.97 12.28 10.60
CA LEU A 136 26.32 13.52 9.93
C LEU A 136 27.32 14.22 10.84
N SER A 137 28.59 14.19 10.47
CA SER A 137 29.70 14.72 11.25
C SER A 137 29.51 16.22 11.50
N GLY A 138 28.97 16.53 12.68
CA GLY A 138 29.29 17.69 13.51
C GLY A 138 29.51 19.05 12.84
N VAL A 139 28.62 19.49 11.95
CA VAL A 139 28.56 20.92 11.60
C VAL A 139 27.59 21.62 12.56
N PRO A 140 28.07 22.39 13.56
CA PRO A 140 27.18 23.15 14.43
C PRO A 140 26.42 24.21 13.61
N PRO A 141 25.18 24.55 14.00
CA PRO A 141 24.38 25.56 13.31
C PRO A 141 25.02 26.96 13.40
N PRO A 142 24.74 27.86 12.43
CA PRO A 142 25.25 29.23 12.42
C PRO A 142 24.68 30.09 13.56
#